data_AF-A0A7X0AI74-F1
#
_entry.id   AF-A0A7X0AI74-F1
#
_cell.length_a   1.000
_cell.length_b   1.000
_cell.length_c   1.000
_cell.angle_alpha   90.00
_cell.angle_beta   90.00
_cell.angle_gamma   90.00
#
_symmetry.space_group_name_H-M   'P 1'
#
loop_
_entity.id
_entity.type
_entity.pdbx_description
1 polymer ?
#
loop_
_entity_poly.entity_id
_entity_poly.type
_entity_poly.pdbx_seq_one_letter_code
_entity_poly.pdbx_strand_id
1 'polypeptide(L)'
;MRRFTRELKDKDSILGIKFRPGAFYPFFGKPISTIANSSVTAEHVFPDAVSAEQRVLMCGDDHAMVEAAAKFLITHLPARDPNVGIARRIVDAIANDCAVTRVEHLTTRFGLPERKLQRLFHRYIGASPRWVIKRYRVYDVLTQLTAGEPVAGATLAQNMGYFDQAHLYNDFRKMIGCSPGQYLESK
;
A
#
# COMPACT_ATOMS: atom_id res chain seq x y z
N MET A 1 8.59 -9.70 1.66
CA MET A 1 7.83 -9.34 0.44
C MET A 1 8.70 -9.75 -0.74
N ARG A 2 8.31 -10.79 -1.50
CA ARG A 2 9.12 -11.25 -2.64
C ARG A 2 8.96 -10.21 -3.75
N ARG A 3 10.07 -9.65 -4.25
CA ARG A 3 10.04 -8.63 -5.31
C ARG A 3 9.46 -9.29 -6.57
N PHE A 4 8.35 -8.76 -7.08
CA PHE A 4 7.89 -9.14 -8.42
C PHE A 4 8.84 -8.46 -9.41
N THR A 5 9.57 -9.27 -10.17
CA THR A 5 10.53 -8.81 -11.17
C THR A 5 10.12 -9.40 -12.51
N ARG A 6 9.88 -8.53 -13.49
CA ARG A 6 9.74 -8.92 -14.89
C ARG A 6 10.75 -8.13 -15.69
N GLU A 7 11.65 -8.83 -16.37
CA GLU A 7 12.57 -8.23 -17.33
C GLU A 7 11.78 -7.97 -18.62
N LEU A 8 11.84 -6.74 -19.11
CA LEU A 8 11.25 -6.35 -20.39
C LEU A 8 12.29 -6.57 -21.48
N LYS A 9 11.90 -7.18 -22.60
CA LYS A 9 12.77 -7.36 -23.78
C LYS A 9 12.12 -6.68 -24.98
N ASP A 10 12.94 -6.02 -25.80
CA ASP A 10 12.52 -5.33 -27.04
C ASP A 10 11.44 -4.24 -26.83
N LYS A 11 10.24 -4.41 -27.42
CA LYS A 11 9.10 -3.48 -27.35
C LYS A 11 8.00 -4.03 -26.44
N ASP A 12 8.32 -4.27 -25.19
CA ASP A 12 7.33 -4.65 -24.18
C ASP A 12 6.67 -3.41 -23.55
N SER A 13 5.34 -3.40 -23.49
CA SER A 13 4.57 -2.38 -22.78
C SER A 13 4.01 -2.94 -21.48
N ILE A 14 3.95 -2.11 -20.44
CA ILE A 14 3.30 -2.45 -19.17
C ILE A 14 2.31 -1.35 -18.82
N LEU A 15 1.10 -1.74 -18.45
CA LEU A 15 0.15 -0.86 -17.78
C LEU A 15 -0.06 -1.34 -16.34
N GLY A 16 0.13 -0.43 -15.38
CA GLY A 16 -0.12 -0.68 -13.96
C GLY A 16 -1.36 0.05 -13.47
N ILE A 17 -2.28 -0.68 -12.81
CA ILE A 17 -3.45 -0.08 -12.16
C ILE A 17 -3.25 -0.14 -10.64
N LYS A 18 -3.35 1.01 -9.98
CA LYS A 18 -3.28 1.12 -8.52
C LYS A 18 -4.62 1.54 -7.93
N PHE A 19 -5.15 0.70 -7.04
CA PHE A 19 -6.37 1.01 -6.30
C PHE A 19 -6.07 1.86 -5.07
N ARG A 20 -7.00 2.76 -4.72
CA ARG A 20 -6.98 3.45 -3.42
C ARG A 20 -7.14 2.42 -2.28
N PRO A 21 -6.64 2.70 -1.06
CA PRO A 21 -6.80 1.80 0.06
C PRO A 21 -8.26 1.36 0.26
N GLY A 22 -8.49 0.05 0.32
CA GLY A 22 -9.83 -0.54 0.47
C GLY A 22 -10.63 -0.68 -0.82
N ALA A 23 -10.27 0.00 -1.90
CA ALA A 23 -11.08 0.05 -3.12
C ALA A 23 -11.02 -1.23 -3.97
N PHE A 24 -10.03 -2.11 -3.76
CA PHE A 24 -9.93 -3.37 -4.49
C PHE A 24 -10.83 -4.48 -3.92
N TYR A 25 -11.14 -4.44 -2.62
CA TYR A 25 -11.94 -5.47 -1.97
C TYR A 25 -13.29 -5.73 -2.68
N PRO A 26 -14.08 -4.72 -3.07
CA PRO A 26 -15.35 -4.95 -3.75
C PRO A 26 -15.23 -5.63 -5.11
N PHE A 27 -14.10 -5.49 -5.82
CA PHE A 27 -13.84 -6.24 -7.05
C PHE A 27 -13.50 -7.71 -6.74
N PHE A 28 -12.71 -7.95 -5.69
CA PHE A 28 -12.25 -9.30 -5.34
C PHE A 28 -13.29 -10.14 -4.59
N GLY A 29 -14.18 -9.51 -3.83
CA GLY A 29 -15.23 -10.17 -3.05
C GLY A 29 -14.75 -10.92 -1.79
N LYS A 30 -13.49 -11.33 -1.74
CA LYS A 30 -12.86 -12.04 -0.61
C LYS A 30 -11.93 -11.12 0.19
N PRO A 31 -11.63 -11.41 1.47
CA PRO A 31 -10.70 -10.59 2.25
C PRO A 31 -9.36 -10.42 1.52
N ILE A 32 -8.88 -9.18 1.34
CA ILE A 32 -7.61 -8.91 0.64
C ILE A 32 -6.43 -9.61 1.31
N SER A 33 -6.52 -9.88 2.61
CA SER A 33 -5.55 -10.68 3.36
C SER A 33 -5.26 -12.05 2.76
N THR A 34 -6.20 -12.67 2.03
CA THR A 34 -5.99 -14.00 1.42
C THR A 34 -5.03 -13.97 0.24
N ILE A 35 -4.78 -12.79 -0.35
CA ILE A 35 -3.83 -12.57 -1.46
C ILE A 35 -2.74 -11.56 -1.08
N ALA A 36 -2.62 -11.21 0.21
CA ALA A 36 -1.60 -10.30 0.67
C ALA A 36 -0.21 -10.94 0.54
N ASN A 37 0.78 -10.16 0.08
CA ASN A 37 2.13 -10.63 -0.19
C ASN A 37 2.24 -11.76 -1.24
N SER A 38 1.24 -11.92 -2.10
CA SER A 38 1.29 -12.84 -3.24
C SER A 38 1.00 -12.10 -4.55
N SER A 39 1.24 -12.79 -5.66
CA SER A 39 0.80 -12.37 -6.99
C SER A 39 -0.19 -13.41 -7.48
N VAL A 40 -1.35 -12.95 -7.94
CA VAL A 40 -2.39 -13.79 -8.55
C VAL A 40 -2.67 -13.27 -9.95
N THR A 41 -3.10 -14.15 -10.86
CA THR A 41 -3.50 -13.71 -12.20
C THR A 41 -4.77 -12.87 -12.11
N ALA A 42 -4.95 -11.92 -13.03
CA ALA A 42 -6.13 -11.08 -13.06
C ALA A 42 -7.42 -11.89 -13.25
N GLU A 43 -7.35 -13.06 -13.88
CA GLU A 43 -8.46 -14.01 -14.07
C GLU A 43 -9.05 -14.54 -12.75
N HIS A 44 -8.28 -14.54 -11.67
CA HIS A 44 -8.80 -14.88 -10.33
C HIS A 44 -9.83 -13.85 -9.82
N VAL A 45 -9.89 -12.67 -10.44
CA VAL A 45 -10.77 -11.56 -10.05
C VAL A 45 -11.75 -11.23 -11.17
N PHE A 46 -11.28 -11.23 -12.43
CA PHE A 46 -12.06 -10.88 -13.60
C PHE A 46 -11.97 -12.00 -14.64
N PRO A 47 -13.04 -12.78 -14.87
CA PRO A 47 -12.99 -13.95 -15.76
C PRO A 47 -12.54 -13.65 -17.20
N ASP A 48 -12.73 -12.43 -17.69
CA ASP A 48 -12.38 -11.96 -19.03
C ASP A 48 -11.08 -11.11 -19.08
N ALA A 49 -10.26 -11.17 -18.02
CA ALA A 49 -9.04 -10.39 -17.88
C ALA A 49 -8.04 -10.58 -19.03
N VAL A 50 -7.87 -11.80 -19.54
CA VAL A 50 -6.90 -12.08 -20.63
C VAL A 50 -7.28 -11.34 -21.91
N SER A 51 -8.56 -11.39 -22.28
CA SER A 51 -9.04 -10.67 -23.45
C SER A 51 -8.97 -9.15 -23.24
N ALA A 52 -9.16 -8.67 -22.01
CA ALA A 52 -8.98 -7.25 -21.70
C ALA A 52 -7.51 -6.81 -21.78
N GLU A 53 -6.59 -7.61 -21.25
CA GLU A 53 -5.15 -7.38 -21.33
C GLU A 53 -4.68 -7.29 -22.79
N GLN A 54 -5.11 -8.22 -23.65
CA GLN A 54 -4.81 -8.17 -25.08
C GLN A 54 -5.33 -6.88 -25.73
N ARG A 55 -6.58 -6.47 -25.44
CA ARG A 55 -7.12 -5.21 -25.98
C ARG A 55 -6.31 -3.99 -25.53
N VAL A 56 -5.87 -3.98 -24.28
CA VAL A 56 -5.04 -2.89 -23.72
C VAL A 56 -3.67 -2.87 -24.41
N LEU A 57 -2.98 -4.01 -24.50
CA LEU A 57 -1.62 -4.07 -25.04
C LEU A 57 -1.54 -3.86 -26.57
N MET A 58 -2.65 -4.05 -27.28
CA MET A 58 -2.75 -3.80 -28.73
C MET A 58 -3.08 -2.33 -29.08
N CYS A 59 -3.30 -1.46 -28.09
CA CYS A 59 -3.48 -0.04 -28.32
C CYS A 59 -2.20 0.61 -28.87
N GLY A 60 -2.36 1.61 -29.74
CA GLY A 60 -1.24 2.26 -30.43
C GLY A 60 -0.43 3.25 -29.57
N ASP A 61 -0.97 3.68 -28.44
CA ASP A 61 -0.36 4.62 -27.51
C ASP A 61 -0.86 4.44 -26.07
N ASP A 62 -0.12 5.02 -25.11
CA ASP A 62 -0.40 4.95 -23.67
C ASP A 62 -1.80 5.46 -23.29
N HIS A 63 -2.30 6.49 -23.99
CA HIS A 63 -3.62 7.06 -23.68
C HIS A 63 -4.72 6.06 -24.01
N ALA A 64 -4.66 5.46 -25.19
CA ALA A 64 -5.58 4.40 -25.61
C ALA A 64 -5.50 3.17 -24.69
N MET A 65 -4.30 2.81 -24.21
CA MET A 65 -4.14 1.73 -23.21
C MET A 65 -4.90 2.05 -21.92
N VAL A 66 -4.76 3.27 -21.40
CA VAL A 66 -5.43 3.73 -20.17
C VAL A 66 -6.94 3.74 -20.36
N GLU A 67 -7.46 4.24 -21.48
CA GLU A 67 -8.91 4.24 -21.76
C GLU A 67 -9.48 2.82 -21.85
N ALA A 68 -8.79 1.91 -22.54
CA ALA A 68 -9.21 0.52 -22.67
C ALA A 68 -9.26 -0.18 -21.29
N ALA A 69 -8.25 0.06 -20.45
CA ALA A 69 -8.18 -0.48 -19.10
C ALA A 69 -9.24 0.13 -18.17
N ALA A 70 -9.47 1.44 -18.26
CA ALA A 70 -10.51 2.13 -17.49
C ALA A 70 -11.90 1.60 -17.86
N LYS A 71 -12.18 1.46 -19.16
CA LYS A 71 -13.45 0.90 -19.65
C LYS A 71 -13.68 -0.52 -19.11
N PHE A 72 -12.64 -1.36 -19.11
CA PHE A 72 -12.71 -2.70 -18.54
C PHE A 72 -13.04 -2.72 -17.03
N LEU A 73 -12.46 -1.81 -16.24
CA LEU A 73 -12.80 -1.70 -14.82
C LEU A 73 -14.22 -1.17 -14.59
N ILE A 74 -14.68 -0.25 -15.44
CA ILE A 74 -16.03 0.31 -15.38
C ILE A 74 -17.08 -0.76 -15.67
N THR A 75 -16.85 -1.67 -16.63
CA THR A 75 -17.78 -2.78 -16.90
C THR A 75 -17.87 -3.77 -15.74
N HIS A 76 -16.87 -3.81 -14.87
CA HIS A 76 -16.82 -4.64 -13.67
C HIS A 76 -17.08 -3.86 -12.37
N LEU A 77 -17.63 -2.64 -12.47
CA LEU A 77 -17.76 -1.77 -11.31
C LEU A 77 -18.68 -2.41 -10.24
N PRO A 78 -18.16 -2.68 -9.03
CA PRO A 78 -18.96 -3.31 -7.99
C PRO A 78 -19.94 -2.31 -7.37
N ALA A 79 -20.94 -2.85 -6.66
CA ALA A 79 -21.86 -2.04 -5.88
C ALA A 79 -21.12 -1.19 -4.84
N ARG A 80 -21.67 -0.01 -4.52
CA ARG A 80 -21.07 0.91 -3.56
C ARG A 80 -21.01 0.28 -2.16
N ASP A 81 -19.81 0.15 -1.63
CA ASP A 81 -19.57 -0.31 -0.26
C ASP A 81 -19.10 0.87 0.63
N PRO A 82 -19.88 1.27 1.65
CA PRO A 82 -19.51 2.39 2.53
C PRO A 82 -18.25 2.13 3.35
N ASN A 83 -17.90 0.86 3.60
CA ASN A 83 -16.69 0.52 4.37
C ASN A 83 -15.41 0.82 3.60
N VAL A 84 -15.45 0.90 2.26
CA VAL A 84 -14.31 1.38 1.45
C VAL A 84 -13.95 2.80 1.86
N GLY A 85 -14.96 3.66 2.02
CA GLY A 85 -14.76 5.04 2.47
C GLY A 85 -14.19 5.13 3.88
N ILE A 86 -14.65 4.26 4.80
CA ILE A 86 -14.13 4.19 6.17
C ILE A 86 -12.67 3.72 6.17
N ALA A 87 -12.36 2.61 5.50
CA ALA A 87 -11.02 2.07 5.42
C ALA A 87 -10.04 3.07 4.81
N ARG A 88 -10.45 3.74 3.73
CA ARG A 88 -9.68 4.82 3.10
C ARG A 88 -9.39 5.95 4.08
N ARG A 89 -10.39 6.50 4.77
CA ARG A 89 -10.17 7.59 5.73
C ARG A 89 -9.21 7.22 6.86
N ILE A 90 -9.24 5.98 7.32
CA ILE A 90 -8.32 5.53 8.37
C ILE A 90 -6.90 5.44 7.83
N VAL A 91 -6.70 4.89 6.63
CA VAL A 91 -5.36 4.87 5.99
C VAL A 91 -4.87 6.27 5.67
N ASP A 92 -5.73 7.14 5.16
CA ASP A 92 -5.40 8.55 4.91
C ASP A 92 -5.00 9.27 6.22
N ALA A 93 -5.66 8.96 7.34
CA ALA A 93 -5.25 9.51 8.64
C ALA A 93 -3.87 9.00 9.08
N ILE A 94 -3.55 7.72 8.89
CA ILE A 94 -2.21 7.20 9.17
C ILE A 94 -1.15 7.86 8.27
N ALA A 95 -1.49 8.07 6.99
CA ALA A 95 -0.56 8.56 5.98
C ALA A 95 -0.22 10.05 6.12
N ASN A 96 -1.15 10.85 6.65
CA ASN A 96 -1.02 12.31 6.70
C ASN A 96 -0.80 12.87 8.11
N ASP A 97 -0.71 12.00 9.12
CA ASP A 97 -0.58 12.41 10.52
C ASP A 97 0.43 11.51 11.25
N CYS A 98 1.67 11.99 11.35
CA CYS A 98 2.77 11.27 11.99
C CYS A 98 2.55 11.03 13.49
N ALA A 99 1.60 11.72 14.14
CA ALA A 99 1.24 11.48 15.53
C ALA A 99 0.46 10.16 15.72
N VAL A 100 -0.07 9.57 14.64
CA VAL A 100 -0.71 8.25 14.66
C VAL A 100 0.34 7.15 14.76
N THR A 101 0.83 6.92 15.98
CA THR A 101 1.90 5.94 16.25
C THR A 101 1.40 4.60 16.80
N ARG A 102 0.14 4.55 17.26
CA ARG A 102 -0.48 3.39 17.92
C ARG A 102 -1.90 3.12 17.42
N VAL A 103 -2.36 1.88 17.60
CA VAL A 103 -3.69 1.46 17.10
C VAL A 103 -4.81 2.16 17.88
N GLU A 104 -4.59 2.44 19.16
CA GLU A 104 -5.51 3.10 20.08
C GLU A 104 -5.82 4.55 19.67
N HIS A 105 -4.89 5.20 18.94
CA HIS A 105 -5.15 6.53 18.36
C HIS A 105 -6.26 6.44 17.30
N LEU A 106 -6.29 5.35 16.53
CA LEU A 106 -7.31 5.12 15.51
C LEU A 106 -8.65 4.72 16.12
N THR A 107 -8.64 3.88 17.18
CA THR A 107 -9.89 3.48 17.84
C THR A 107 -10.60 4.68 18.44
N THR A 108 -9.85 5.56 19.12
CA THR A 108 -10.35 6.82 19.68
C THR A 108 -10.83 7.77 18.59
N ARG A 109 -10.00 8.03 17.57
CA ARG A 109 -10.30 9.00 16.50
C ARG A 109 -11.50 8.62 15.65
N PHE A 110 -11.72 7.33 15.41
CA PHE A 110 -12.80 6.85 14.53
C PHE A 110 -13.97 6.20 15.28
N GLY A 111 -13.93 6.14 16.61
CA GLY A 111 -14.97 5.50 17.42
C GLY A 111 -15.15 4.01 17.09
N LEU A 112 -14.07 3.31 16.70
CA LEU A 112 -14.11 1.91 16.30
C LEU A 112 -13.41 1.04 17.35
N PRO A 113 -14.08 0.01 17.90
CA PRO A 113 -13.41 -0.98 18.73
C PRO A 113 -12.27 -1.64 17.97
N GLU A 114 -11.18 -1.98 18.66
CA GLU A 114 -9.97 -2.52 18.03
C GLU A 114 -10.26 -3.75 17.17
N ARG A 115 -11.08 -4.69 17.67
CA ARG A 115 -11.48 -5.89 16.91
C ARG A 115 -12.21 -5.56 15.60
N LYS A 116 -13.02 -4.49 15.59
CA LYS A 116 -13.72 -4.03 14.36
C LYS A 116 -12.73 -3.41 13.38
N LEU A 117 -11.79 -2.60 13.88
CA LEU A 117 -10.70 -2.01 13.09
C LEU A 117 -9.81 -3.09 12.46
N GLN A 118 -9.37 -4.07 13.24
CA GLN A 118 -8.57 -5.20 12.76
C GLN A 118 -9.30 -5.99 11.66
N ARG A 119 -10.58 -6.31 11.85
CA ARG A 119 -11.40 -7.01 10.85
C ARG A 119 -11.58 -6.19 9.56
N LEU A 120 -11.79 -4.87 9.68
CA LEU A 120 -11.87 -3.97 8.54
C LEU A 120 -10.55 -4.00 7.75
N PHE A 121 -9.43 -3.84 8.44
CA PHE A 121 -8.11 -3.84 7.81
C PHE A 121 -7.76 -5.17 7.14
N HIS A 122 -8.05 -6.29 7.81
CA HIS A 122 -7.88 -7.62 7.25
C HIS A 122 -8.68 -7.80 5.95
N ARG A 123 -9.93 -7.35 5.93
CA ARG A 123 -10.82 -7.51 4.76
C ARG A 123 -10.49 -6.56 3.61
N TYR A 124 -10.26 -5.28 3.89
CA TYR A 124 -10.17 -4.24 2.85
C TYR A 124 -8.74 -3.88 2.47
N ILE A 125 -7.79 -3.97 3.40
CA ILE A 125 -6.41 -3.52 3.20
C ILE A 125 -5.47 -4.71 3.01
N GLY A 126 -5.76 -5.84 3.65
CA GLY A 126 -4.92 -7.04 3.63
C GLY A 126 -3.69 -6.97 4.54
N ALA A 127 -3.60 -5.94 5.38
CA ALA A 127 -2.54 -5.76 6.37
C ALA A 127 -3.15 -5.37 7.72
N SER A 128 -2.44 -5.58 8.83
CA SER A 128 -2.91 -5.15 10.15
C SER A 128 -2.79 -3.62 10.31
N PRO A 129 -3.63 -2.97 11.15
CA PRO A 129 -3.51 -1.54 11.43
C PRO A 129 -2.12 -1.15 11.92
N ARG A 130 -1.55 -1.96 12.82
CA ARG A 130 -0.19 -1.77 13.34
C ARG A 130 0.86 -1.81 12.25
N TRP A 131 0.73 -2.71 11.27
CA TRP A 131 1.68 -2.78 10.16
C TRP A 131 1.59 -1.55 9.26
N VAL A 132 0.37 -1.07 8.96
CA VAL A 132 0.17 0.14 8.14
C VAL A 132 0.74 1.38 8.84
N ILE A 133 0.53 1.53 10.15
CA ILE A 133 1.15 2.59 10.96
C ILE A 133 2.68 2.56 10.83
N LYS A 134 3.29 1.39 11.08
CA LYS A 134 4.74 1.24 10.97
C LYS A 134 5.24 1.57 9.57
N ARG A 135 4.48 1.22 8.53
CA ARG A 135 4.85 1.47 7.13
C ARG A 135 4.97 2.95 6.85
N TYR A 136 3.96 3.74 7.20
CA TYR A 136 4.00 5.19 6.99
C TYR A 136 5.07 5.87 7.84
N ARG A 137 5.27 5.44 9.08
CA ARG A 137 6.38 5.94 9.91
C ARG A 137 7.76 5.71 9.29
N VAL A 138 7.99 4.55 8.65
CA VAL A 138 9.22 4.29 7.91
C VAL A 138 9.33 5.17 6.67
N TYR A 139 8.22 5.47 5.98
CA TYR A 139 8.23 6.44 4.88
C TYR A 139 8.55 7.86 5.34
N ASP A 140 8.03 8.29 6.50
CA ASP A 140 8.34 9.59 7.08
C ASP A 140 9.85 9.70 7.41
N VAL A 141 10.41 8.63 7.98
CA VAL A 141 11.86 8.49 8.21
C VAL A 141 12.64 8.61 6.90
N LEU A 142 12.20 7.91 5.83
CA LEU A 142 12.84 8.01 4.53
C LEU A 142 12.82 9.44 3.99
N THR A 143 11.68 10.12 4.06
CA THR A 143 11.53 11.50 3.63
C THR A 143 12.53 12.41 4.34
N GLN A 144 12.63 12.29 5.68
CA GLN A 144 13.59 13.09 6.46
C GLN A 144 15.05 12.77 6.13
N LEU A 145 15.40 11.49 6.02
CA LEU A 145 16.77 11.08 5.65
C LEU A 145 17.16 11.63 4.28
N THR A 146 16.24 11.62 3.31
CA THR A 146 16.50 12.15 1.97
C THR A 146 16.51 13.67 1.86
N ALA A 147 15.98 14.37 2.87
CA ALA A 147 16.01 15.83 2.92
C ALA A 147 17.40 16.38 3.33
N GLY A 148 18.35 15.53 3.71
CA GLY A 148 19.74 15.91 4.02
C GLY A 148 19.93 16.51 5.42
N GLU A 149 18.90 16.45 6.27
CA GLU A 149 18.99 16.89 7.67
C GLU A 149 19.89 15.92 8.47
N PRO A 150 21.02 16.38 9.06
CA PRO A 150 21.86 15.54 9.90
C PRO A 150 21.15 15.29 11.24
N VAL A 151 20.27 14.28 11.28
CA VAL A 151 19.57 13.91 12.51
C VAL A 151 20.29 12.73 13.17
N ALA A 152 20.76 12.94 14.40
CA ALA A 152 21.27 11.85 15.24
C ALA A 152 20.20 10.76 15.38
N GLY A 153 20.59 9.48 15.26
CA GLY A 153 19.64 8.35 15.17
C GLY A 153 18.65 8.26 16.35
N ALA A 154 19.04 8.70 17.54
CA ALA A 154 18.17 8.77 18.71
C ALA A 154 17.13 9.90 18.61
N THR A 155 17.53 11.10 18.15
CA THR A 155 16.62 12.23 17.92
C THR A 155 15.61 11.91 16.82
N LEU A 156 16.07 11.26 15.75
CA LEU A 156 15.20 10.79 14.66
C LEU A 156 14.17 9.79 15.18
N ALA A 157 14.60 8.83 15.99
CA ALA A 157 13.69 7.86 16.60
C ALA A 157 12.61 8.54 17.45
N GLN A 158 13.00 9.48 18.33
CA GLN A 158 12.05 10.21 19.18
C GLN A 158 11.06 11.04 18.37
N ASN A 159 11.54 11.82 17.40
CA ASN A 159 10.69 12.65 16.53
C ASN A 159 9.66 11.81 15.76
N MET A 160 10.03 10.58 15.39
CA MET A 160 9.18 9.63 14.67
C MET A 160 8.36 8.74 15.61
N GLY A 161 8.35 9.03 16.92
CA GLY A 161 7.57 8.34 17.95
C GLY A 161 8.06 6.93 18.29
N TYR A 162 9.32 6.60 18.01
CA TYR A 162 9.96 5.34 18.39
C TYR A 162 10.53 5.46 19.80
N PHE A 163 10.51 4.34 20.54
CA PHE A 163 11.05 4.29 21.89
C PHE A 163 12.57 4.51 21.91
N ASP A 164 13.27 3.91 20.95
CA ASP A 164 14.71 4.06 20.77
C ASP A 164 15.11 3.85 19.29
N GLN A 165 16.38 4.08 19.00
CA GLN A 165 16.98 3.88 17.68
C GLN A 165 16.93 2.41 17.24
N ALA A 166 17.04 1.44 18.15
CA ALA A 166 17.05 0.03 17.81
C ALA A 166 15.68 -0.43 17.26
N HIS A 167 14.58 0.05 17.86
CA HIS A 167 13.23 -0.19 17.38
C HIS A 167 12.99 0.42 16.00
N LEU A 168 13.46 1.66 15.77
CA LEU A 168 13.40 2.30 14.46
C LEU A 168 14.15 1.47 13.42
N TYR A 169 15.41 1.11 13.70
CA TYR A 169 16.27 0.42 12.74
C TYR A 169 15.74 -0.97 12.43
N ASN A 170 15.17 -1.67 13.42
CA ASN A 170 14.53 -2.96 13.23
C ASN A 170 13.29 -2.88 12.33
N ASP A 171 12.41 -1.90 12.55
CA ASP A 171 11.23 -1.71 11.70
C ASP A 171 11.63 -1.26 10.29
N PHE A 172 12.60 -0.36 10.17
CA PHE A 172 13.15 0.10 8.89
C PHE A 172 13.75 -1.07 8.10
N ARG A 173 14.61 -1.89 8.71
CA ARG A 173 15.23 -3.06 8.06
C ARG A 173 14.20 -4.09 7.63
N LYS A 174 13.17 -4.33 8.44
CA LYS A 174 12.07 -5.24 8.08
C LYS A 174 11.26 -4.74 6.88
N MET A 175 11.17 -3.43 6.68
CA MET A 175 10.38 -2.81 5.61
C MET A 175 11.19 -2.58 4.33
N ILE A 176 12.39 -2.02 4.45
CA ILE A 176 13.23 -1.54 3.35
C ILE A 176 14.27 -2.59 2.95
N GLY A 177 14.68 -3.47 3.87
CA GLY A 177 15.66 -4.54 3.64
C GLY A 177 17.09 -4.22 4.08
N CYS A 178 17.40 -2.95 4.38
CA CYS A 178 18.69 -2.48 4.87
C CYS A 178 18.51 -1.53 6.06
N SER A 179 19.59 -1.08 6.72
CA SER A 179 19.51 -0.03 7.75
C SER A 179 19.40 1.38 7.12
N PRO A 180 18.95 2.41 7.87
CA PRO A 180 18.94 3.79 7.40
C PRO A 180 20.30 4.28 6.86
N GLY A 181 21.40 3.97 7.54
CA GLY A 181 22.74 4.35 7.10
C GLY A 181 23.14 3.69 5.78
N GLN A 182 22.90 2.38 5.65
CA GLN A 182 23.13 1.64 4.40
C GLN A 182 22.28 2.19 3.24
N TYR A 183 21.06 2.63 3.51
CA TYR A 183 20.21 3.26 2.51
C TYR A 183 20.80 4.57 1.99
N LEU A 184 21.34 5.42 2.86
CA LEU A 184 21.99 6.68 2.50
C LEU A 184 23.29 6.47 1.69
N GLU A 185 24.09 5.45 2.03
CA GLU A 185 25.31 5.10 1.29
C GLU A 185 25.03 4.51 -0.11
N SER A 186 23.85 3.93 -0.31
CA SER A 186 23.45 3.30 -1.57
C SER A 186 22.81 4.25 -2.60
N LYS A 187 22.73 5.54 -2.28
CA LYS A 187 22.15 6.59 -3.12
C LYS A 187 23.26 7.39 -3.80
#